data_AF-A0A9N9TZ33-F1
#
_entry.id   AF-A0A9N9TZ33-F1
#
_cell.length_a   1.000
_cell.length_b   1.000
_cell.length_c   1.000
_cell.angle_alpha   90.00
_cell.angle_beta   90.00
_cell.angle_gamma   90.00
#
_symmetry.space_group_name_H-M   'P 1'
#
loop_
_entity.id
_entity.type
_entity.pdbx_description
1 polymer ?
#
loop_
_entity_poly.entity_id
_entity_poly.type
_entity_poly.pdbx_seq_one_letter_code
_entity_poly.pdbx_strand_id
1 'polypeptide(L)'
;MALSNGHTPVSAFSVYKVTGSKKRKNKETLLSPNELPIKKEKKHKTKLSNNAESILIKKKSKSTKTSYKTHETNKPVTKKSLAKKQKGKSNLNDLKTKKKISNEEIAPTLIPIETNSDLSEPASNSNQIDPTPEVLKLFKWLIAPLKPKEFLEKYWETEAFHQQRNSGDYYKCILTTERLDSVFREHPLYYTRNVDVVSYENGVKEVHNEEGRVVASALYDYYSNGCSIRILNPQTYVQKVHYLITALQEYFGSMVGVNVYLTPAGSQGFAPHYDDIEAFVLQLEGRKHWKLYKPKGSDVLARDSSANLKHEDIGEPFMEATLNAGDLLYFPRGTIHEARTDSEAHSLHITVSVYQRNSYADLLEHILPKALQEASLNNVEFRKGLPLNYLKYSGFVNRGLKSEKRKSLIENVNKLIDTLKEYVNVDLAADALGRRLMYDSMPPFLSTEEANFTSKYDGDFMQDGKIVNRIEIGMDTQIRLVRFYCLRLVVDGDSAKIYYSTENAKYYHGEEEQFLSIDLGLVPCIKKLQRMYPNYIEVEDLPIEDGVAKAQLVSDLWERGLLVTNGPLPLAFGDDDDHDDGSFELVE
;
A
#
# COMPACT_ATOMS: atom_id res chain seq x y z
N MET A 1 -35.14 -9.14 53.43
CA MET A 1 -33.87 -8.46 53.12
C MET A 1 -32.97 -9.45 52.40
N ALA A 2 -32.62 -9.17 51.14
CA ALA A 2 -31.68 -9.99 50.37
C ALA A 2 -30.50 -9.10 49.98
N LEU A 3 -29.28 -9.58 50.23
CA LEU A 3 -28.05 -8.88 49.86
C LEU A 3 -27.72 -9.24 48.41
N SER A 4 -27.87 -8.28 47.50
CA SER A 4 -27.41 -8.40 46.12
C SER A 4 -25.90 -8.17 46.05
N ASN A 5 -25.12 -9.24 45.87
CA ASN A 5 -23.71 -9.13 45.48
C ASN A 5 -23.63 -8.61 44.04
N GLY A 6 -23.55 -7.29 43.89
CA GLY A 6 -23.35 -6.65 42.59
C GLY A 6 -21.96 -6.95 42.04
N HIS A 7 -21.87 -7.90 41.11
CA HIS A 7 -20.75 -7.93 40.16
C HIS A 7 -21.02 -6.90 39.07
N THR A 8 -20.58 -5.66 39.30
CA THR A 8 -20.49 -4.65 38.25
C THR A 8 -19.55 -5.18 37.15
N PRO A 9 -19.94 -5.16 35.86
CA PRO A 9 -19.04 -5.52 34.78
C PRO A 9 -17.79 -4.64 34.82
N VAL A 10 -16.61 -5.26 34.79
CA VAL A 10 -15.34 -4.53 34.80
C VAL A 10 -15.04 -4.04 33.38
N SER A 11 -15.27 -2.74 33.14
CA SER A 11 -14.93 -2.07 31.88
C SER A 11 -13.42 -2.12 31.61
N ALA A 12 -13.05 -2.42 30.36
CA ALA A 12 -11.67 -2.42 29.90
C ALA A 12 -11.04 -1.02 29.99
N PHE A 13 -11.79 0.02 29.63
CA PHE A 13 -11.38 1.42 29.81
C PHE A 13 -11.12 1.78 31.28
N SER A 14 -11.94 1.25 32.19
CA SER A 14 -11.75 1.43 33.63
C SER A 14 -10.47 0.74 34.13
N VAL A 15 -10.16 -0.46 33.62
CA VAL A 15 -8.88 -1.14 33.88
C VAL A 15 -7.72 -0.33 33.35
N TYR A 16 -7.80 0.19 32.11
CA TYR A 16 -6.76 1.03 31.52
C TYR A 16 -6.51 2.31 32.33
N LYS A 17 -7.56 3.01 32.80
CA LYS A 17 -7.38 4.18 33.69
C LYS A 17 -6.61 3.84 34.97
N VAL A 18 -6.83 2.67 35.56
CA VAL A 18 -6.14 2.21 36.77
C VAL A 18 -4.71 1.74 36.49
N THR A 19 -4.46 0.98 35.41
CA THR A 19 -3.12 0.48 35.04
C THR A 19 -2.25 1.57 34.42
N GLY A 20 -2.82 2.45 33.60
CA GLY A 20 -2.21 3.65 33.03
C GLY A 20 -1.76 4.63 34.11
N SER A 21 -2.55 4.83 35.17
CA SER A 21 -2.15 5.62 36.34
C SER A 21 -0.94 5.03 37.07
N LYS A 22 -0.78 3.69 37.09
CA LYS A 22 0.42 3.01 37.62
C LYS A 22 1.61 3.13 36.65
N LYS A 23 1.39 2.98 35.33
CA LYS A 23 2.43 3.19 34.30
C LYS A 23 2.94 4.65 34.28
N ARG A 24 2.07 5.65 34.52
CA ARG A 24 2.43 7.09 34.61
C ARG A 24 3.44 7.39 35.73
N LYS A 25 3.30 6.79 36.92
CA LYS A 25 4.25 6.97 38.03
C LYS A 25 5.67 6.45 37.76
N ASN A 26 5.87 5.63 36.73
CA ASN A 26 7.17 5.09 36.35
C ASN A 26 7.75 5.71 35.05
N LYS A 27 7.18 6.82 34.54
CA LYS A 27 7.57 7.41 33.24
C LYS A 27 8.08 8.85 33.26
N GLU A 28 8.37 9.43 34.44
CA GLU A 28 9.07 10.73 34.56
C GLU A 28 10.59 10.64 34.31
N THR A 29 10.97 10.02 33.19
CA THR A 29 12.29 10.17 32.53
C THR A 29 12.11 9.92 31.03
N LEU A 30 11.75 10.96 30.27
CA LEU A 30 11.64 10.88 28.82
C LEU A 30 12.98 11.25 28.15
N LEU A 31 13.52 10.31 27.36
CA LEU A 31 14.57 10.57 26.38
C LEU A 31 13.92 10.98 25.05
N SER A 32 14.55 11.93 24.34
CA SER A 32 14.13 12.38 23.02
C SER A 32 14.49 11.36 21.92
N PRO A 33 13.63 11.16 20.90
CA PRO A 33 13.94 10.25 19.80
C PRO A 33 14.85 10.92 18.77
N ASN A 34 16.17 10.70 18.90
CA ASN A 34 17.13 10.86 17.80
C ASN A 34 18.43 10.12 18.16
N GLU A 35 18.51 8.82 17.83
CA GLU A 35 19.75 8.08 17.54
C GLU A 35 19.43 6.63 17.14
N LEU A 36 19.85 6.21 15.94
CA LEU A 36 19.81 4.81 15.52
C LEU A 36 20.90 4.01 16.27
N PRO A 37 20.63 2.77 16.73
CA PRO A 37 21.55 2.05 17.59
C PRO A 37 22.75 1.46 16.82
N ILE A 38 23.89 2.12 16.90
CA ILE A 38 25.18 1.56 16.47
C ILE A 38 25.52 0.36 17.38
N LYS A 39 25.58 -0.86 16.81
CA LYS A 39 26.05 -2.07 17.51
C LYS A 39 27.50 -1.87 17.98
N LYS A 40 27.70 -1.64 19.30
CA LYS A 40 29.02 -1.68 19.94
C LYS A 40 29.32 -3.09 20.44
N GLU A 41 30.39 -3.68 19.90
CA GLU A 41 30.92 -4.96 20.36
C GLU A 41 31.39 -4.89 21.83
N LYS A 42 31.13 -5.96 22.59
CA LYS A 42 31.67 -6.12 23.95
C LYS A 42 33.16 -6.44 23.90
N LYS A 43 34.03 -5.43 24.04
CA LYS A 43 35.46 -5.67 24.32
C LYS A 43 35.68 -6.03 25.79
N HIS A 44 36.08 -7.28 26.04
CA HIS A 44 36.67 -7.70 27.31
C HIS A 44 37.96 -6.91 27.58
N LYS A 45 38.18 -6.52 28.84
CA LYS A 45 39.45 -5.93 29.30
C LYS A 45 40.49 -7.03 29.51
N THR A 46 41.58 -7.00 28.75
CA THR A 46 42.86 -7.60 29.12
C THR A 46 43.95 -6.55 29.00
N LYS A 47 44.65 -6.28 30.11
CA LYS A 47 45.89 -5.50 30.12
C LYS A 47 46.98 -6.31 29.41
N LEU A 48 47.82 -5.67 28.60
CA LEU A 48 49.28 -5.89 28.55
C LEU A 48 49.96 -4.83 27.67
N SER A 49 51.27 -4.72 27.82
CA SER A 49 52.10 -3.57 27.45
C SER A 49 52.77 -3.68 26.08
N ASN A 50 53.21 -2.52 25.57
CA ASN A 50 54.31 -2.26 24.63
C ASN A 50 55.08 -3.49 24.08
N ASN A 51 55.19 -3.60 22.75
CA ASN A 51 56.45 -3.29 22.07
C ASN A 51 56.36 -3.25 20.52
N ALA A 52 57.43 -2.70 19.97
CA ALA A 52 57.73 -2.26 18.62
C ALA A 52 57.73 -3.31 17.48
N GLU A 53 57.95 -2.77 16.27
CA GLU A 53 58.51 -3.40 15.05
C GLU A 53 57.62 -4.41 14.28
N SER A 54 57.31 -4.16 13.00
CA SER A 54 58.11 -4.42 11.78
C SER A 54 58.08 -5.91 11.35
N ILE A 55 58.12 -6.35 10.07
CA ILE A 55 58.13 -5.67 8.76
C ILE A 55 57.80 -6.71 7.64
N LEU A 56 57.27 -6.27 6.49
CA LEU A 56 57.23 -6.92 5.15
C LEU A 56 56.56 -8.31 4.84
N ILE A 57 55.54 -8.26 3.95
CA ILE A 57 55.33 -9.00 2.67
C ILE A 57 55.58 -10.54 2.58
N LYS A 58 54.56 -11.34 2.18
CA LYS A 58 54.47 -11.97 0.82
C LYS A 58 53.19 -12.78 0.51
N LYS A 59 52.67 -12.49 -0.69
CA LYS A 59 51.69 -13.25 -1.50
C LYS A 59 51.87 -14.78 -1.43
N LYS A 60 50.75 -15.50 -1.52
CA LYS A 60 50.58 -16.51 -2.58
C LYS A 60 49.11 -16.79 -2.89
N SER A 61 48.82 -16.87 -4.19
CA SER A 61 47.58 -17.39 -4.75
C SER A 61 47.60 -18.92 -4.76
N LYS A 62 46.41 -19.55 -4.70
CA LYS A 62 45.99 -20.57 -5.67
C LYS A 62 44.50 -20.93 -5.51
N SER A 63 43.88 -21.16 -6.64
CA SER A 63 42.57 -21.81 -6.81
C SER A 63 42.61 -23.28 -6.39
N THR A 64 41.47 -23.86 -6.01
CA THR A 64 40.78 -24.89 -6.84
C THR A 64 39.44 -25.36 -6.28
N LYS A 65 38.62 -25.88 -7.19
CA LYS A 65 37.29 -26.48 -7.05
C LYS A 65 37.24 -27.65 -6.05
N THR A 66 36.05 -27.88 -5.48
CA THR A 66 35.35 -29.19 -5.30
C THR A 66 34.07 -28.90 -4.50
N SER A 67 32.94 -29.61 -4.56
CA SER A 67 32.26 -30.56 -5.47
C SER A 67 31.17 -31.22 -4.60
N TYR A 68 29.98 -31.47 -5.13
CA TYR A 68 28.91 -32.21 -4.46
C TYR A 68 29.37 -33.55 -3.87
N LYS A 69 28.72 -34.00 -2.77
CA LYS A 69 28.43 -35.42 -2.56
C LYS A 69 27.21 -35.67 -1.67
N THR A 70 26.41 -36.61 -2.13
CA THR A 70 25.25 -37.22 -1.46
C THR A 70 25.67 -38.30 -0.46
N HIS A 71 24.77 -38.70 0.44
CA HIS A 71 24.87 -39.97 1.16
C HIS A 71 23.48 -40.57 1.46
N GLU A 72 23.18 -41.71 0.82
CA GLU A 72 22.23 -42.69 1.33
C GLU A 72 22.90 -43.60 2.37
N THR A 73 22.12 -44.23 3.26
CA THR A 73 22.38 -45.59 3.78
C THR A 73 21.06 -46.29 4.17
N ASN A 74 21.10 -47.61 4.30
CA ASN A 74 19.93 -48.52 4.16
C ASN A 74 19.24 -48.99 5.47
N LYS A 75 18.04 -49.57 5.26
CA LYS A 75 17.16 -50.43 6.12
C LYS A 75 17.90 -51.63 6.79
N PRO A 76 17.30 -52.52 7.65
CA PRO A 76 15.85 -52.88 7.83
C PRO A 76 15.34 -53.29 9.26
N VAL A 77 14.07 -53.74 9.36
CA VAL A 77 13.55 -54.98 10.05
C VAL A 77 12.15 -54.86 10.76
N THR A 78 11.12 -55.31 10.02
CA THR A 78 9.88 -56.10 10.35
C THR A 78 9.06 -56.08 11.68
N LYS A 79 7.71 -56.12 11.48
CA LYS A 79 6.64 -56.92 12.20
C LYS A 79 6.24 -56.47 13.64
N LYS A 80 5.00 -56.63 14.15
CA LYS A 80 3.73 -57.29 13.68
C LYS A 80 2.49 -56.85 14.50
N SER A 81 1.32 -56.71 13.85
CA SER A 81 -0.05 -57.03 14.39
C SER A 81 -0.60 -56.20 15.58
N LEU A 82 -1.90 -56.13 15.92
CA LEU A 82 -3.09 -56.98 15.70
C LEU A 82 -4.37 -56.13 15.49
N ALA A 83 -5.47 -56.73 15.01
CA ALA A 83 -6.77 -56.08 14.78
C ALA A 83 -7.95 -56.83 15.43
N LYS A 84 -9.06 -56.12 15.73
CA LYS A 84 -10.49 -56.55 15.73
C LYS A 84 -11.36 -55.33 16.08
N LYS A 85 -12.42 -54.90 15.35
CA LYS A 85 -13.65 -55.52 14.76
C LYS A 85 -14.75 -55.93 15.77
N GLN A 86 -15.82 -55.14 15.81
CA GLN A 86 -17.26 -55.51 15.83
C GLN A 86 -18.03 -54.19 15.54
N LYS A 87 -18.82 -53.97 14.48
CA LYS A 87 -20.00 -54.65 13.87
C LYS A 87 -21.26 -54.65 14.73
N GLY A 88 -22.22 -53.80 14.36
CA GLY A 88 -23.65 -53.87 14.71
C GLY A 88 -24.48 -53.17 13.62
N LYS A 89 -25.46 -53.88 13.03
CA LYS A 89 -26.45 -53.34 12.07
C LYS A 89 -27.83 -53.48 12.71
N SER A 90 -28.72 -52.50 12.49
CA SER A 90 -30.17 -52.72 12.50
C SER A 90 -30.84 -51.66 11.62
N ASN A 91 -31.63 -52.11 10.65
CA ASN A 91 -32.49 -51.24 9.83
C ASN A 91 -33.87 -51.05 10.48
N LEU A 92 -34.65 -50.10 9.96
CA LEU A 92 -35.97 -50.25 9.32
C LEU A 92 -37.04 -49.22 9.77
N ASN A 93 -37.51 -48.46 8.78
CA ASN A 93 -38.88 -47.97 8.52
C ASN A 93 -39.58 -46.89 9.40
N ASP A 94 -39.76 -45.72 8.76
CA ASP A 94 -41.05 -45.14 8.33
C ASP A 94 -42.23 -45.04 9.32
N LEU A 95 -42.71 -43.80 9.53
CA LEU A 95 -44.15 -43.50 9.47
C LEU A 95 -44.42 -42.00 9.22
N LYS A 96 -45.29 -41.72 8.25
CA LYS A 96 -45.74 -40.37 7.83
C LYS A 96 -47.01 -39.97 8.57
N THR A 97 -47.17 -38.68 8.91
CA THR A 97 -48.49 -38.06 9.10
C THR A 97 -48.57 -36.68 8.45
N LYS A 98 -49.55 -36.50 7.56
CA LYS A 98 -49.89 -35.23 6.89
C LYS A 98 -50.96 -34.45 7.68
N LYS A 99 -50.97 -33.12 7.60
CA LYS A 99 -52.22 -32.33 7.61
C LYS A 99 -52.13 -31.01 6.84
N LYS A 100 -53.28 -30.58 6.30
CA LYS A 100 -53.59 -29.43 5.42
C LYS A 100 -54.73 -28.60 6.07
N ILE A 101 -55.04 -27.33 5.76
CA ILE A 101 -54.48 -26.28 4.87
C ILE A 101 -54.99 -24.91 5.41
N SER A 102 -54.29 -23.78 5.19
CA SER A 102 -54.87 -22.49 4.70
C SER A 102 -53.99 -21.24 4.91
N ASN A 103 -53.88 -20.48 3.83
CA ASN A 103 -53.66 -19.02 3.60
C ASN A 103 -53.88 -18.04 4.78
N GLU A 104 -53.39 -16.80 4.79
CA GLU A 104 -52.35 -16.02 4.05
C GLU A 104 -52.29 -14.66 4.80
N GLU A 105 -51.10 -14.05 4.99
CA GLU A 105 -50.91 -12.58 4.88
C GLU A 105 -49.42 -12.17 5.00
N ILE A 106 -48.84 -11.84 3.84
CA ILE A 106 -47.84 -10.79 3.55
C ILE A 106 -46.63 -10.63 4.52
N ALA A 107 -45.48 -11.15 4.08
CA ALA A 107 -44.15 -10.67 4.47
C ALA A 107 -43.53 -9.85 3.31
N PRO A 108 -42.68 -8.84 3.57
CA PRO A 108 -42.25 -7.88 2.55
C PRO A 108 -41.29 -8.48 1.50
N THR A 109 -41.50 -8.06 0.25
CA THR A 109 -40.74 -8.48 -0.94
C THR A 109 -39.29 -8.02 -0.88
N LEU A 110 -38.34 -8.96 -1.01
CA LEU A 110 -36.97 -8.68 -1.42
C LEU A 110 -36.91 -8.69 -2.95
N ILE A 111 -36.44 -7.61 -3.56
CA ILE A 111 -36.07 -7.58 -4.98
C ILE A 111 -34.71 -8.27 -5.10
N PRO A 112 -34.55 -9.35 -5.89
CA PRO A 112 -33.25 -9.99 -6.09
C PRO A 112 -32.28 -9.05 -6.80
N ILE A 113 -31.01 -9.10 -6.43
CA ILE A 113 -29.93 -8.67 -7.33
C ILE A 113 -29.77 -9.78 -8.35
N GLU A 114 -30.07 -9.48 -9.62
CA GLU A 114 -29.93 -10.43 -10.73
C GLU A 114 -28.48 -10.90 -10.85
N THR A 115 -28.28 -12.18 -10.54
CA THR A 115 -27.12 -12.95 -10.97
C THR A 115 -27.47 -13.55 -12.33
N ASN A 116 -27.26 -12.78 -13.40
CA ASN A 116 -27.52 -13.27 -14.76
C ASN A 116 -26.39 -14.21 -15.21
N SER A 117 -26.49 -15.47 -14.76
CA SER A 117 -25.98 -16.62 -15.48
C SER A 117 -27.00 -17.01 -16.56
N ASP A 118 -26.89 -16.41 -17.74
CA ASP A 118 -27.59 -16.92 -18.93
C ASP A 118 -26.74 -16.67 -20.18
N LEU A 119 -26.22 -17.77 -20.74
CA LEU A 119 -25.35 -17.79 -21.92
C LEU A 119 -26.19 -18.04 -23.18
N SER A 120 -26.80 -17.01 -23.79
CA SER A 120 -27.11 -17.02 -25.23
C SER A 120 -27.68 -15.71 -25.80
N GLU A 121 -26.86 -14.67 -25.98
CA GLU A 121 -26.94 -13.79 -27.16
C GLU A 121 -25.52 -13.36 -27.57
N PRO A 122 -25.19 -13.25 -28.86
CA PRO A 122 -23.84 -12.95 -29.31
C PRO A 122 -23.49 -11.48 -29.02
N ALA A 123 -22.73 -11.26 -27.95
CA ALA A 123 -22.16 -9.95 -27.64
C ALA A 123 -21.38 -9.41 -28.86
N SER A 124 -21.68 -8.18 -29.24
CA SER A 124 -21.03 -7.51 -30.37
C SER A 124 -19.52 -7.40 -30.17
N ASN A 125 -18.74 -7.82 -31.17
CA ASN A 125 -17.27 -7.79 -31.21
C ASN A 125 -16.63 -6.52 -30.62
N SER A 126 -16.19 -6.57 -29.34
CA SER A 126 -15.16 -5.69 -28.78
C SER A 126 -14.64 -6.14 -27.40
N ASN A 127 -13.91 -7.27 -27.33
CA ASN A 127 -13.36 -7.80 -26.05
C ASN A 127 -12.18 -6.98 -25.47
N GLN A 128 -11.96 -5.73 -25.90
CA GLN A 128 -10.87 -4.90 -25.40
C GLN A 128 -11.24 -4.18 -24.10
N ILE A 129 -10.96 -4.84 -22.98
CA ILE A 129 -11.13 -4.26 -21.63
C ILE A 129 -10.10 -3.16 -21.39
N ASP A 130 -10.51 -1.89 -21.48
CA ASP A 130 -9.72 -0.70 -21.09
C ASP A 130 -10.14 -0.24 -19.68
N PRO A 131 -9.26 -0.30 -18.65
CA PRO A 131 -9.57 0.15 -17.30
C PRO A 131 -9.50 1.68 -17.12
N THR A 132 -8.88 2.42 -18.05
CA THR A 132 -8.60 3.86 -17.87
C THR A 132 -9.85 4.76 -17.79
N PRO A 133 -10.99 4.46 -18.48
CA PRO A 133 -12.22 5.23 -18.31
C PRO A 133 -12.85 5.05 -16.93
N GLU A 134 -12.72 3.87 -16.31
CA GLU A 134 -13.25 3.58 -14.97
C GLU A 134 -12.51 4.36 -13.89
N VAL A 135 -11.18 4.40 -13.97
CA VAL A 135 -10.31 5.19 -13.08
C VAL A 135 -10.69 6.67 -13.13
N LEU A 136 -10.83 7.23 -14.33
CA LEU A 136 -11.26 8.61 -14.52
C LEU A 136 -12.71 8.86 -14.05
N LYS A 137 -13.61 7.89 -14.24
CA LYS A 137 -15.00 7.94 -13.75
C LYS A 137 -15.07 7.92 -12.23
N LEU A 138 -14.22 7.13 -11.57
CA LEU A 138 -14.12 7.07 -10.11
C LEU A 138 -13.61 8.39 -9.53
N PHE A 139 -12.55 8.99 -10.09
CA PHE A 139 -12.09 10.29 -9.59
C PHE A 139 -13.14 11.39 -9.83
N LYS A 140 -13.77 11.43 -11.02
CA LYS A 140 -14.91 12.33 -11.29
C LYS A 140 -16.05 12.16 -10.28
N TRP A 141 -16.42 10.92 -9.95
CA TRP A 141 -17.44 10.62 -8.95
C TRP A 141 -17.03 11.08 -7.54
N LEU A 142 -15.75 10.93 -7.17
CA LEU A 142 -15.24 11.37 -5.88
C LEU A 142 -15.46 12.88 -5.67
N ILE A 143 -15.08 13.71 -6.64
CA ILE A 143 -15.07 15.18 -6.54
C ILE A 143 -16.31 15.88 -7.15
N ALA A 144 -17.29 15.13 -7.68
CA ALA A 144 -18.47 15.70 -8.37
C ALA A 144 -19.15 16.80 -7.53
N PRO A 145 -19.69 17.89 -8.13
CA PRO A 145 -19.88 18.10 -9.56
C PRO A 145 -18.66 18.73 -10.27
N LEU A 146 -17.56 18.99 -9.56
CA LEU A 146 -16.35 19.55 -10.19
C LEU A 146 -15.77 18.59 -11.25
N LYS A 147 -15.22 19.17 -12.31
CA LYS A 147 -14.40 18.40 -13.25
C LYS A 147 -12.98 18.24 -12.68
N PRO A 148 -12.28 17.13 -12.97
CA PRO A 148 -10.90 16.90 -12.51
C PRO A 148 -9.95 18.06 -12.81
N LYS A 149 -10.05 18.65 -14.01
CA LYS A 149 -9.26 19.83 -14.38
C LYS A 149 -9.53 21.03 -13.46
N GLU A 150 -10.81 21.34 -13.20
CA GLU A 150 -11.21 22.45 -12.33
C GLU A 150 -10.73 22.24 -10.88
N PHE A 151 -10.72 20.99 -10.41
CA PHE A 151 -10.19 20.64 -9.10
C PHE A 151 -8.66 20.80 -9.03
N LEU A 152 -7.93 20.26 -10.01
CA LEU A 152 -6.46 20.31 -10.06
C LEU A 152 -5.91 21.72 -10.31
N GLU A 153 -6.62 22.57 -11.07
CA GLU A 153 -6.16 23.94 -11.33
C GLU A 153 -6.45 24.92 -10.16
N LYS A 154 -7.47 24.64 -9.33
CA LYS A 154 -7.92 25.57 -8.28
C LYS A 154 -7.57 25.14 -6.85
N TYR A 155 -7.73 23.87 -6.52
CA TYR A 155 -7.70 23.39 -5.13
C TYR A 155 -6.46 22.55 -4.81
N TRP A 156 -5.99 21.73 -5.75
CA TRP A 156 -4.85 20.84 -5.53
C TRP A 156 -3.59 21.61 -5.11
N GLU A 157 -3.02 21.24 -3.96
CA GLU A 157 -1.87 21.89 -3.33
C GLU A 157 -2.06 23.40 -3.02
N THR A 158 -3.30 23.93 -3.06
CA THR A 158 -3.58 25.38 -2.91
C THR A 158 -4.69 25.73 -1.92
N GLU A 159 -5.88 25.16 -2.06
CA GLU A 159 -7.09 25.56 -1.31
C GLU A 159 -7.88 24.34 -0.82
N ALA A 160 -8.48 24.45 0.37
CA ALA A 160 -9.42 23.44 0.86
C ALA A 160 -10.73 23.45 0.04
N PHE A 161 -11.27 22.26 -0.24
CA PHE A 161 -12.51 22.07 -0.98
C PHE A 161 -13.51 21.28 -0.14
N HIS A 162 -14.70 21.84 0.09
CA HIS A 162 -15.80 21.17 0.78
C HIS A 162 -16.99 21.02 -0.16
N GLN A 163 -17.42 19.77 -0.38
CA GLN A 163 -18.62 19.44 -1.14
C GLN A 163 -19.68 18.81 -0.22
N GLN A 164 -20.75 19.58 0.03
CA GLN A 164 -21.98 19.05 0.62
C GLN A 164 -22.78 18.31 -0.45
N ARG A 165 -23.17 17.06 -0.22
CA ARG A 165 -23.90 16.23 -1.20
C ARG A 165 -25.39 16.10 -0.90
N ASN A 166 -25.82 16.28 0.34
CA ASN A 166 -27.19 15.99 0.80
C ASN A 166 -27.67 14.57 0.39
N SER A 167 -26.75 13.61 0.33
CA SER A 167 -27.00 12.24 -0.13
C SER A 167 -26.30 11.26 0.80
N GLY A 168 -27.01 10.86 1.86
CA GLY A 168 -26.46 10.07 2.97
C GLY A 168 -25.82 8.75 2.56
N ASP A 169 -26.36 8.08 1.54
CA ASP A 169 -25.87 6.79 1.07
C ASP A 169 -24.71 6.90 0.06
N TYR A 170 -24.27 8.10 -0.35
CA TYR A 170 -23.33 8.30 -1.48
C TYR A 170 -22.02 7.52 -1.34
N TYR A 171 -21.46 7.44 -0.13
CA TYR A 171 -20.21 6.70 0.16
C TYR A 171 -20.43 5.35 0.87
N LYS A 172 -21.68 4.96 1.14
CA LYS A 172 -22.04 3.75 1.90
C LYS A 172 -21.56 2.44 1.25
N CYS A 173 -21.35 2.46 -0.07
CA CYS A 173 -20.79 1.36 -0.84
C CYS A 173 -19.29 1.09 -0.57
N ILE A 174 -18.58 2.02 0.08
CA ILE A 174 -17.15 1.87 0.43
C ILE A 174 -16.99 1.02 1.70
N LEU A 175 -17.63 1.45 2.79
CA LEU A 175 -17.53 0.85 4.13
C LEU A 175 -18.65 1.35 5.03
N THR A 176 -19.15 0.49 5.91
CA THR A 176 -20.08 0.82 7.00
C THR A 176 -19.58 0.29 8.35
N THR A 177 -20.18 0.72 9.45
CA THR A 177 -19.90 0.25 10.81
C THR A 177 -20.25 -1.23 10.99
N GLU A 178 -21.27 -1.77 10.31
CA GLU A 178 -21.57 -3.22 10.36
C GLU A 178 -20.49 -4.05 9.65
N ARG A 179 -20.00 -3.60 8.48
CA ARG A 179 -18.86 -4.28 7.83
C ARG A 179 -17.59 -4.15 8.66
N LEU A 180 -17.42 -3.04 9.38
CA LEU A 180 -16.29 -2.83 10.27
C LEU A 180 -16.33 -3.76 11.50
N ASP A 181 -17.51 -3.96 12.11
CA ASP A 181 -17.74 -4.97 13.16
C ASP A 181 -17.41 -6.38 12.66
N SER A 182 -17.87 -6.72 11.45
CA SER A 182 -17.56 -8.00 10.79
C SER A 182 -16.04 -8.18 10.66
N VAL A 183 -15.30 -7.16 10.18
CA VAL A 183 -13.83 -7.19 10.07
C VAL A 183 -13.13 -7.40 11.42
N PHE A 184 -13.59 -6.78 12.52
CA PHE A 184 -13.03 -7.00 13.86
C PHE A 184 -13.27 -8.43 14.41
N ARG A 185 -14.28 -9.14 13.90
CA ARG A 185 -14.63 -10.51 14.33
C ARG A 185 -13.97 -11.57 13.44
N GLU A 186 -14.02 -11.38 12.13
CA GLU A 186 -13.47 -12.28 11.10
C GLU A 186 -11.94 -12.37 11.17
N HIS A 187 -11.25 -11.25 11.43
CA HIS A 187 -9.80 -11.17 11.29
C HIS A 187 -9.07 -10.97 12.63
N PRO A 188 -7.83 -11.50 12.75
CA PRO A 188 -6.96 -11.23 13.90
C PRO A 188 -6.30 -9.85 13.74
N LEU A 189 -7.01 -8.79 14.10
CA LEU A 189 -6.47 -7.43 14.13
C LEU A 189 -5.72 -7.15 15.45
N TYR A 190 -4.72 -6.27 15.41
CA TYR A 190 -3.84 -5.97 16.55
C TYR A 190 -3.74 -4.47 16.80
N TYR A 191 -3.61 -4.09 18.08
CA TYR A 191 -3.39 -2.71 18.48
C TYR A 191 -2.08 -2.16 17.89
N THR A 192 -2.03 -0.86 17.59
CA THR A 192 -0.89 -0.13 16.99
C THR A 192 -0.54 -0.55 15.55
N ARG A 193 -0.82 -1.80 15.15
CA ARG A 193 -0.59 -2.31 13.79
C ARG A 193 -1.79 -2.12 12.87
N ASN A 194 -3.00 -2.34 13.39
CA ASN A 194 -4.24 -2.30 12.61
C ASN A 194 -5.29 -1.38 13.24
N VAL A 195 -5.24 -1.17 14.57
CA VAL A 195 -6.22 -0.34 15.29
C VAL A 195 -5.53 0.50 16.36
N ASP A 196 -5.90 1.76 16.47
CA ASP A 196 -5.61 2.61 17.62
C ASP A 196 -6.88 3.06 18.32
N VAL A 197 -6.80 3.21 19.63
CA VAL A 197 -7.86 3.80 20.46
C VAL A 197 -7.31 5.07 21.07
N VAL A 198 -7.99 6.20 20.84
CA VAL A 198 -7.53 7.52 21.26
C VAL A 198 -8.64 8.39 21.81
N SER A 199 -8.30 9.31 22.69
CA SER A 199 -9.17 10.42 23.09
C SER A 199 -8.39 11.73 23.14
N TYR A 200 -9.10 12.84 23.00
CA TYR A 200 -8.57 14.18 23.20
C TYR A 200 -9.51 14.97 24.10
N GLU A 201 -9.07 15.20 25.33
CA GLU A 201 -9.83 15.89 26.38
C GLU A 201 -8.94 16.92 27.05
N ASN A 202 -9.48 18.10 27.36
CA ASN A 202 -8.79 19.16 28.11
C ASN A 202 -7.38 19.53 27.55
N GLY A 203 -7.22 19.49 26.23
CA GLY A 203 -5.95 19.80 25.56
C GLY A 203 -4.96 18.63 25.47
N VAL A 204 -5.30 17.44 25.97
CA VAL A 204 -4.40 16.28 26.04
C VAL A 204 -4.91 15.13 25.18
N LYS A 205 -4.08 14.68 24.23
CA LYS A 205 -4.31 13.45 23.46
C LYS A 205 -3.79 12.26 24.26
N GLU A 206 -4.67 11.30 24.54
CA GLU A 206 -4.32 10.01 25.14
C GLU A 206 -4.45 8.89 24.10
N VAL A 207 -3.55 7.91 24.19
CA VAL A 207 -3.61 6.65 23.44
C VAL A 207 -3.90 5.54 24.45
N HIS A 208 -4.89 4.70 24.14
CA HIS A 208 -5.43 3.65 25.02
C HIS A 208 -5.18 2.24 24.47
N ASN A 209 -4.21 2.10 23.56
CA ASN A 209 -3.81 0.83 22.98
C ASN A 209 -3.29 -0.14 24.05
N GLU A 210 -3.86 -1.34 24.08
CA GLU A 210 -3.33 -2.47 24.84
C GLU A 210 -2.32 -3.27 24.01
N GLU A 211 -1.68 -4.26 24.61
CA GLU A 211 -0.78 -5.18 23.91
C GLU A 211 -1.56 -6.35 23.28
N GLY A 212 -1.28 -6.68 22.02
CA GLY A 212 -1.80 -7.88 21.36
C GLY A 212 -3.06 -7.66 20.51
N ARG A 213 -3.94 -8.68 20.48
CA ARG A 213 -5.10 -8.77 19.58
C ARG A 213 -6.23 -7.85 20.04
N VAL A 214 -6.84 -7.15 19.10
CA VAL A 214 -8.09 -6.40 19.28
C VAL A 214 -9.26 -7.39 19.42
N VAL A 215 -10.07 -7.20 20.45
CA VAL A 215 -11.34 -7.92 20.65
C VAL A 215 -12.47 -6.90 20.52
N ALA A 216 -13.40 -7.13 19.59
CA ALA A 216 -14.46 -6.17 19.26
C ALA A 216 -15.23 -5.68 20.51
N SER A 217 -15.61 -6.58 21.43
CA SER A 217 -16.31 -6.20 22.67
C SER A 217 -15.50 -5.30 23.60
N ALA A 218 -14.17 -5.49 23.68
CA ALA A 218 -13.31 -4.61 24.46
C ALA A 218 -13.13 -3.26 23.75
N LEU A 219 -12.99 -3.27 22.42
CA LEU A 219 -12.90 -2.07 21.59
C LEU A 219 -14.15 -1.18 21.73
N TYR A 220 -15.34 -1.79 21.77
CA TYR A 220 -16.59 -1.06 21.96
C TYR A 220 -16.79 -0.54 23.39
N ASP A 221 -16.18 -1.14 24.42
CA ASP A 221 -16.14 -0.52 25.76
C ASP A 221 -15.38 0.81 25.73
N TYR A 222 -14.23 0.90 25.07
CA TYR A 222 -13.53 2.18 24.87
C TYR A 222 -14.39 3.19 24.08
N TYR A 223 -15.05 2.76 23.01
CA TYR A 223 -15.94 3.59 22.21
C TYR A 223 -17.12 4.14 23.01
N SER A 224 -17.81 3.29 23.79
CA SER A 224 -18.88 3.71 24.70
C SER A 224 -18.42 4.66 25.80
N ASN A 225 -17.11 4.69 26.09
CA ASN A 225 -16.47 5.61 27.03
C ASN A 225 -15.81 6.84 26.34
N GLY A 226 -16.23 7.18 25.11
CA GLY A 226 -15.84 8.41 24.43
C GLY A 226 -14.57 8.33 23.57
N CYS A 227 -13.87 7.20 23.55
CA CYS A 227 -12.67 7.04 22.72
C CYS A 227 -13.03 6.89 21.23
N SER A 228 -12.27 7.54 20.36
CA SER A 228 -12.27 7.26 18.92
C SER A 228 -11.45 6.01 18.61
N ILE A 229 -11.92 5.24 17.64
CA ILE A 229 -11.21 4.11 17.05
C ILE A 229 -10.65 4.58 15.70
N ARG A 230 -9.33 4.50 15.51
CA ARG A 230 -8.68 4.62 14.20
C ARG A 230 -8.34 3.22 13.69
N ILE A 231 -8.66 2.94 12.44
CA ILE A 231 -8.31 1.69 11.76
C ILE A 231 -7.30 2.02 10.68
N LEU A 232 -6.12 1.42 10.83
CA LEU A 232 -5.03 1.44 9.88
C LEU A 232 -5.26 0.34 8.83
N ASN A 233 -4.75 0.56 7.62
CA ASN A 233 -4.75 -0.41 6.52
C ASN A 233 -6.08 -1.17 6.23
N PRO A 234 -7.27 -0.53 6.25
CA PRO A 234 -8.57 -1.21 6.02
C PRO A 234 -8.69 -1.91 4.65
N GLN A 235 -7.92 -1.48 3.65
CA GLN A 235 -7.84 -2.12 2.32
C GLN A 235 -7.44 -3.60 2.36
N THR A 236 -6.75 -4.05 3.41
CA THR A 236 -6.35 -5.46 3.55
C THR A 236 -7.57 -6.38 3.72
N TYR A 237 -8.67 -5.87 4.29
CA TYR A 237 -9.86 -6.65 4.70
C TYR A 237 -11.17 -6.22 4.03
N VAL A 238 -11.16 -5.07 3.34
CA VAL A 238 -12.34 -4.49 2.69
C VAL A 238 -12.06 -4.27 1.20
N GLN A 239 -12.59 -5.16 0.36
CA GLN A 239 -12.33 -5.17 -1.08
C GLN A 239 -12.73 -3.85 -1.79
N LYS A 240 -13.82 -3.20 -1.35
CA LYS A 240 -14.26 -1.91 -1.90
C LYS A 240 -13.30 -0.76 -1.56
N VAL A 241 -12.65 -0.81 -0.40
CA VAL A 241 -11.58 0.14 -0.03
C VAL A 241 -10.30 -0.15 -0.83
N HIS A 242 -9.94 -1.42 -1.05
CA HIS A 242 -8.83 -1.80 -1.94
C HIS A 242 -9.03 -1.24 -3.36
N TYR A 243 -10.21 -1.48 -3.96
CA TYR A 243 -10.57 -0.93 -5.27
C TYR A 243 -10.45 0.61 -5.33
N LEU A 244 -11.02 1.31 -4.34
CA LEU A 244 -10.97 2.78 -4.25
C LEU A 244 -9.53 3.30 -4.30
N ILE A 245 -8.64 2.76 -3.48
CA ILE A 245 -7.26 3.28 -3.42
C ILE A 245 -6.42 2.85 -4.62
N THR A 246 -6.64 1.67 -5.21
CA THR A 246 -5.89 1.27 -6.43
C THR A 246 -6.29 2.10 -7.64
N ALA A 247 -7.58 2.43 -7.79
CA ALA A 247 -8.03 3.31 -8.86
C ALA A 247 -7.46 4.73 -8.70
N LEU A 248 -7.44 5.27 -7.47
CA LEU A 248 -6.82 6.56 -7.20
C LEU A 248 -5.28 6.54 -7.35
N GLN A 249 -4.62 5.43 -6.99
CA GLN A 249 -3.18 5.24 -7.19
C GLN A 249 -2.81 5.27 -8.67
N GLU A 250 -3.62 4.65 -9.53
CA GLU A 250 -3.46 4.73 -10.98
C GLU A 250 -3.77 6.13 -11.52
N TYR A 251 -4.80 6.81 -11.00
CA TYR A 251 -5.13 8.18 -11.40
C TYR A 251 -4.01 9.19 -11.08
N PHE A 252 -3.43 9.10 -9.89
CA PHE A 252 -2.40 10.04 -9.41
C PHE A 252 -0.97 9.65 -9.77
N GLY A 253 -0.70 8.40 -10.17
CA GLY A 253 0.66 7.88 -10.35
C GLY A 253 1.50 7.94 -9.06
N SER A 254 0.84 7.78 -7.91
CA SER A 254 1.41 7.98 -6.57
C SER A 254 0.75 7.02 -5.59
N MET A 255 1.46 6.60 -4.53
CA MET A 255 0.90 5.73 -3.50
C MET A 255 -0.34 6.38 -2.87
N VAL A 256 -1.42 5.60 -2.76
CA VAL A 256 -2.63 6.02 -2.04
C VAL A 256 -2.80 5.17 -0.78
N GLY A 257 -2.61 5.82 0.36
CA GLY A 257 -2.92 5.29 1.68
C GLY A 257 -4.35 5.61 2.11
N VAL A 258 -4.79 4.99 3.21
CA VAL A 258 -6.11 5.25 3.78
C VAL A 258 -6.17 4.88 5.26
N ASN A 259 -6.86 5.72 6.04
CA ASN A 259 -7.21 5.46 7.44
C ASN A 259 -8.72 5.66 7.64
N VAL A 260 -9.34 4.84 8.48
CA VAL A 260 -10.76 4.97 8.85
C VAL A 260 -10.87 5.42 10.31
N TYR A 261 -11.82 6.30 10.59
CA TYR A 261 -12.00 6.90 11.91
C TYR A 261 -13.47 6.79 12.34
N LEU A 262 -13.69 6.06 13.44
CA LEU A 262 -14.97 5.91 14.10
C LEU A 262 -14.94 6.66 15.45
N THR A 263 -15.71 7.75 15.56
CA THR A 263 -15.76 8.61 16.75
C THR A 263 -17.18 8.56 17.35
N PRO A 264 -17.35 8.28 18.66
CA PRO A 264 -18.65 8.28 19.34
C PRO A 264 -19.19 9.71 19.50
N ALA A 265 -20.46 9.86 19.83
CA ALA A 265 -21.07 11.19 20.03
C ALA A 265 -20.39 12.00 21.15
N GLY A 266 -20.34 13.32 20.97
CA GLY A 266 -19.85 14.31 21.94
C GLY A 266 -18.32 14.40 22.10
N SER A 267 -17.53 13.63 21.34
CA SER A 267 -16.12 13.39 21.63
C SER A 267 -15.15 13.80 20.51
N GLN A 268 -13.88 13.92 20.88
CA GLN A 268 -12.77 14.21 19.98
C GLN A 268 -11.67 13.18 20.21
N GLY A 269 -11.10 12.64 19.14
CA GLY A 269 -10.05 11.61 19.21
C GLY A 269 -8.63 12.15 19.11
N PHE A 270 -8.46 13.25 18.37
CA PHE A 270 -7.14 13.77 17.98
C PHE A 270 -7.06 15.26 18.30
N ALA A 271 -5.87 15.69 18.72
CA ALA A 271 -5.50 17.10 18.85
C ALA A 271 -5.41 17.77 17.47
N PRO A 272 -5.42 19.11 17.38
CA PRO A 272 -5.01 19.82 16.17
C PRO A 272 -3.63 19.36 15.67
N HIS A 273 -3.52 19.09 14.37
CA HIS A 273 -2.27 18.70 13.71
C HIS A 273 -2.35 18.97 12.20
N TYR A 274 -1.22 18.92 11.51
CA TYR A 274 -1.18 18.78 10.05
C TYR A 274 -0.44 17.50 9.66
N ASP A 275 -0.81 16.93 8.52
CA ASP A 275 -0.14 15.75 7.93
C ASP A 275 0.74 16.14 6.73
N ASP A 276 1.60 15.20 6.29
CA ASP A 276 2.47 15.28 5.11
C ASP A 276 1.87 14.70 3.83
N ILE A 277 0.53 14.63 3.76
CA ILE A 277 -0.24 14.04 2.66
C ILE A 277 -1.36 14.96 2.19
N GLU A 278 -1.72 14.81 0.91
CA GLU A 278 -2.93 15.43 0.36
C GLU A 278 -4.14 14.60 0.82
N ALA A 279 -5.06 15.22 1.56
CA ALA A 279 -6.13 14.53 2.27
C ALA A 279 -7.48 14.67 1.59
N PHE A 280 -8.16 13.54 1.35
CA PHE A 280 -9.58 13.49 0.99
C PHE A 280 -10.35 12.77 2.09
N VAL A 281 -11.11 13.52 2.88
CA VAL A 281 -12.01 13.03 3.94
C VAL A 281 -13.40 12.78 3.35
N LEU A 282 -13.81 11.52 3.25
CA LEU A 282 -15.14 11.12 2.81
C LEU A 282 -15.94 10.75 4.07
N GLN A 283 -17.01 11.49 4.36
CA GLN A 283 -17.87 11.21 5.50
C GLN A 283 -18.80 10.04 5.16
N LEU A 284 -18.66 8.91 5.86
CA LEU A 284 -19.38 7.67 5.55
C LEU A 284 -20.70 7.56 6.32
N GLU A 285 -20.69 7.89 7.61
CA GLU A 285 -21.87 7.83 8.48
C GLU A 285 -21.90 8.98 9.49
N GLY A 286 -23.12 9.29 9.94
CA GLY A 286 -23.34 10.31 10.95
C GLY A 286 -22.84 11.68 10.50
N ARG A 287 -22.27 12.46 11.43
CA ARG A 287 -21.74 13.80 11.13
C ARG A 287 -20.59 14.20 12.05
N LYS A 288 -19.71 15.06 11.56
CA LYS A 288 -18.56 15.56 12.32
C LYS A 288 -18.29 17.02 12.01
N HIS A 289 -18.05 17.82 13.05
CA HIS A 289 -17.65 19.21 12.92
C HIS A 289 -16.12 19.30 12.77
N TRP A 290 -15.67 19.89 11.67
CA TRP A 290 -14.28 20.07 11.28
C TRP A 290 -13.89 21.55 11.31
N LYS A 291 -12.65 21.81 11.74
CA LYS A 291 -12.01 23.13 11.68
C LYS A 291 -10.69 23.02 10.93
N LEU A 292 -10.47 23.90 9.96
CA LEU A 292 -9.22 24.00 9.21
C LEU A 292 -8.54 25.36 9.45
N TYR A 293 -7.24 25.34 9.70
CA TYR A 293 -6.41 26.52 10.01
C TYR A 293 -5.27 26.60 9.01
N LYS A 294 -4.80 27.83 8.73
CA LYS A 294 -3.78 28.04 7.70
C LYS A 294 -2.41 27.52 8.17
N PRO A 295 -1.63 26.83 7.31
CA PRO A 295 -0.22 26.55 7.58
C PRO A 295 0.57 27.83 7.87
N LYS A 296 1.62 27.73 8.70
CA LYS A 296 2.48 28.86 9.08
C LYS A 296 3.88 28.70 8.50
N GLY A 297 4.34 29.69 7.72
CA GLY A 297 5.72 29.75 7.25
C GLY A 297 6.15 28.51 6.46
N SER A 298 7.03 27.70 7.06
CA SER A 298 7.55 26.45 6.48
C SER A 298 6.55 25.29 6.48
N ASP A 299 5.41 25.41 7.17
CA ASP A 299 4.38 24.37 7.18
C ASP A 299 3.55 24.33 5.88
N VAL A 300 3.67 25.34 5.01
CA VAL A 300 2.97 25.37 3.72
C VAL A 300 3.50 24.23 2.85
N LEU A 301 2.62 23.30 2.48
CA LEU A 301 2.98 22.05 1.77
C LEU A 301 4.05 21.22 2.49
N ALA A 302 3.95 21.17 3.83
CA ALA A 302 4.85 20.43 4.72
C ALA A 302 5.23 19.04 4.20
N ARG A 303 6.53 18.71 4.21
CA ARG A 303 7.07 17.40 3.79
C ARG A 303 7.02 16.34 4.90
N ASP A 304 6.70 16.72 6.14
CA ASP A 304 6.71 15.90 7.34
C ASP A 304 5.51 16.30 8.23
N SER A 305 4.85 15.32 8.87
CA SER A 305 3.69 15.55 9.74
C SER A 305 4.05 16.33 11.02
N SER A 306 3.11 17.10 11.56
CA SER A 306 3.32 17.89 12.77
C SER A 306 3.30 17.04 14.06
N ALA A 307 3.84 17.61 15.15
CA ALA A 307 3.46 17.18 16.49
C ALA A 307 1.98 17.57 16.78
N ASN A 308 1.39 17.04 17.85
CA ASN A 308 0.10 17.55 18.34
C ASN A 308 0.26 19.04 18.73
N LEU A 309 -0.51 19.91 18.10
CA LEU A 309 -0.49 21.36 18.33
C LEU A 309 -1.47 21.74 19.44
N LYS A 310 -1.23 22.89 20.08
CA LYS A 310 -2.15 23.47 21.05
C LYS A 310 -3.00 24.55 20.39
N HIS A 311 -4.18 24.80 20.96
CA HIS A 311 -5.09 25.84 20.48
C HIS A 311 -4.49 27.25 20.56
N GLU A 312 -3.64 27.52 21.56
CA GLU A 312 -2.88 28.79 21.69
C GLU A 312 -1.91 29.04 20.52
N ASP A 313 -1.47 28.00 19.82
CA ASP A 313 -0.44 28.05 18.78
C ASP A 313 -1.01 28.07 17.35
N ILE A 314 -2.30 27.81 17.13
CA ILE A 314 -2.87 27.62 15.77
C ILE A 314 -3.61 28.85 15.21
N GLY A 315 -4.22 29.69 16.08
CA GLY A 315 -5.01 30.86 15.67
C GLY A 315 -6.45 30.52 15.29
N GLU A 316 -7.12 31.41 14.56
CA GLU A 316 -8.51 31.20 14.12
C GLU A 316 -8.60 30.30 12.88
N PRO A 317 -9.65 29.46 12.76
CA PRO A 317 -9.86 28.65 11.57
C PRO A 317 -10.29 29.52 10.39
N PHE A 318 -9.84 29.17 9.18
CA PHE A 318 -10.28 29.81 7.94
C PHE A 318 -11.52 29.12 7.34
N MET A 319 -11.80 27.89 7.77
CA MET A 319 -12.99 27.12 7.38
C MET A 319 -13.47 26.31 8.58
N GLU A 320 -14.75 26.41 8.88
CA GLU A 320 -15.47 25.51 9.79
C GLU A 320 -16.62 24.86 9.04
N ALA A 321 -16.78 23.54 9.16
CA ALA A 321 -17.76 22.77 8.42
C ALA A 321 -18.24 21.56 9.21
N THR A 322 -19.55 21.31 9.25
CA THR A 322 -20.09 20.03 9.71
C THR A 322 -20.33 19.14 8.49
N LEU A 323 -19.50 18.10 8.33
CA LEU A 323 -19.68 17.09 7.30
C LEU A 323 -20.75 16.10 7.74
N ASN A 324 -21.69 15.80 6.85
CA ASN A 324 -22.71 14.76 7.01
C ASN A 324 -22.38 13.58 6.08
N ALA A 325 -23.00 12.42 6.32
CA ALA A 325 -22.82 11.26 5.45
C ALA A 325 -23.00 11.62 3.96
N GLY A 326 -22.03 11.21 3.13
CA GLY A 326 -21.92 11.58 1.72
C GLY A 326 -21.09 12.82 1.41
N ASP A 327 -20.76 13.67 2.39
CA ASP A 327 -19.97 14.89 2.13
C ASP A 327 -18.47 14.58 1.94
N LEU A 328 -17.80 15.39 1.11
CA LEU A 328 -16.35 15.34 0.87
C LEU A 328 -15.69 16.62 1.40
N LEU A 329 -14.57 16.46 2.10
CA LEU A 329 -13.65 17.55 2.43
C LEU A 329 -12.24 17.19 1.93
N TYR A 330 -11.64 18.05 1.11
CA TYR A 330 -10.24 17.96 0.70
C TYR A 330 -9.44 19.14 1.28
N PHE A 331 -8.19 18.89 1.65
CA PHE A 331 -7.22 19.96 1.97
C PHE A 331 -5.77 19.53 1.68
N PRO A 332 -4.88 20.48 1.29
CA PRO A 332 -3.46 20.21 1.09
C PRO A 332 -2.71 19.85 2.38
N ARG A 333 -1.58 19.13 2.22
CA ARG A 333 -0.66 18.84 3.31
C ARG A 333 -0.14 20.12 4.00
N GLY A 334 0.12 20.04 5.30
CA GLY A 334 0.40 21.23 6.11
C GLY A 334 -0.85 22.00 6.59
N THR A 335 -2.03 21.73 6.04
CA THR A 335 -3.29 22.30 6.58
C THR A 335 -3.55 21.73 7.97
N ILE A 336 -3.48 22.60 8.98
CA ILE A 336 -3.80 22.24 10.36
C ILE A 336 -5.30 21.96 10.43
N HIS A 337 -5.69 20.85 11.04
CA HIS A 337 -7.07 20.45 11.16
C HIS A 337 -7.37 19.79 12.51
N GLU A 338 -8.63 19.90 12.93
CA GLU A 338 -9.21 19.08 13.99
C GLU A 338 -10.67 18.75 13.70
N ALA A 339 -11.20 17.70 14.34
CA ALA A 339 -12.57 17.25 14.13
C ALA A 339 -13.21 16.61 15.36
N ARG A 340 -14.43 17.05 15.69
CA ARG A 340 -15.21 16.64 16.87
C ARG A 340 -16.64 16.25 16.49
N THR A 341 -17.20 15.25 17.14
CA THR A 341 -18.65 14.94 17.05
C THR A 341 -19.44 15.79 18.04
N ASP A 342 -20.64 16.21 17.63
CA ASP A 342 -21.63 16.78 18.55
C ASP A 342 -22.29 15.69 19.40
N SER A 343 -23.10 16.09 20.38
CA SER A 343 -23.69 15.21 21.40
C SER A 343 -24.74 14.21 20.88
N GLU A 344 -25.22 14.32 19.65
CA GLU A 344 -26.35 13.52 19.15
C GLU A 344 -25.92 12.37 18.22
N ALA A 345 -24.80 12.53 17.50
CA ALA A 345 -24.42 11.63 16.41
C ALA A 345 -22.97 11.13 16.53
N HIS A 346 -22.75 9.87 16.15
CA HIS A 346 -21.39 9.38 15.87
C HIS A 346 -20.87 9.94 14.54
N SER A 347 -19.63 9.62 14.23
CA SER A 347 -19.06 9.78 12.89
C SER A 347 -18.27 8.55 12.51
N LEU A 348 -18.51 8.04 11.30
CA LEU A 348 -17.56 7.24 10.55
C LEU A 348 -17.08 8.07 9.36
N HIS A 349 -15.77 8.20 9.17
CA HIS A 349 -15.20 8.72 7.93
C HIS A 349 -13.96 7.94 7.51
N ILE A 350 -13.63 8.06 6.23
CA ILE A 350 -12.43 7.48 5.64
C ILE A 350 -11.59 8.62 5.05
N THR A 351 -10.33 8.72 5.48
CA THR A 351 -9.37 9.69 4.95
C THR A 351 -8.48 8.96 3.96
N VAL A 352 -8.67 9.24 2.68
CA VAL A 352 -7.78 8.81 1.61
C VAL A 352 -6.61 9.81 1.53
N SER A 353 -5.39 9.30 1.54
CA SER A 353 -4.15 10.09 1.62
C SER A 353 -3.24 9.79 0.44
N VAL A 354 -2.74 10.81 -0.26
CA VAL A 354 -1.88 10.65 -1.45
C VAL A 354 -0.72 11.65 -1.42
N TYR A 355 0.25 11.47 -2.34
CA TYR A 355 1.34 12.44 -2.61
C TYR A 355 2.41 12.61 -1.53
N GLN A 356 2.49 11.67 -0.57
CA GLN A 356 3.56 11.64 0.44
C GLN A 356 4.94 11.60 -0.24
N ARG A 357 5.88 12.47 0.19
CA ARG A 357 7.27 12.54 -0.34
C ARG A 357 7.35 12.57 -1.88
N ASN A 358 6.41 13.26 -2.55
CA ASN A 358 6.31 13.32 -4.01
C ASN A 358 6.51 14.74 -4.59
N SER A 359 7.41 15.52 -3.98
CA SER A 359 7.67 16.92 -4.38
C SER A 359 8.92 17.06 -5.25
N TYR A 360 9.13 18.26 -5.81
CA TYR A 360 10.40 18.61 -6.48
C TYR A 360 11.64 18.45 -5.59
N ALA A 361 11.51 18.55 -4.26
CA ALA A 361 12.63 18.29 -3.36
C ALA A 361 13.02 16.80 -3.36
N ASP A 362 12.03 15.90 -3.33
CA ASP A 362 12.25 14.44 -3.39
C ASP A 362 12.88 14.02 -4.74
N LEU A 363 12.48 14.68 -5.85
CA LEU A 363 13.13 14.51 -7.15
C LEU A 363 14.58 15.01 -7.14
N LEU A 364 14.83 16.22 -6.61
CA LEU A 364 16.18 16.82 -6.56
C LEU A 364 17.13 16.05 -5.63
N GLU A 365 16.62 15.45 -4.55
CA GLU A 365 17.38 14.56 -3.66
C GLU A 365 17.94 13.32 -4.40
N HIS A 366 17.28 12.87 -5.47
CA HIS A 366 17.82 11.85 -6.38
C HIS A 366 18.67 12.40 -7.53
N ILE A 367 18.35 13.59 -8.07
CA ILE A 367 19.12 14.22 -9.17
C ILE A 367 20.52 14.63 -8.70
N LEU A 368 20.62 15.41 -7.63
CA LEU A 368 21.86 16.14 -7.29
C LEU A 368 23.05 15.22 -6.98
N PRO A 369 22.91 14.08 -6.25
CA PRO A 369 24.02 13.15 -6.04
C PRO A 369 24.50 12.50 -7.34
N LYS A 370 23.56 12.10 -8.22
CA LYS A 370 23.88 11.47 -9.52
C LYS A 370 24.57 12.45 -10.46
N ALA A 371 24.05 13.67 -10.57
CA ALA A 371 24.66 14.74 -11.37
C ALA A 371 26.08 15.06 -10.89
N LEU A 372 26.32 15.09 -9.56
CA LEU A 372 27.64 15.34 -9.00
C LEU A 372 28.61 14.19 -9.28
N GLN A 373 28.15 12.95 -9.20
CA GLN A 373 28.93 11.77 -9.58
C GLN A 373 29.35 11.86 -11.05
N GLU A 374 28.43 12.11 -11.97
CA GLU A 374 28.68 12.22 -13.40
C GLU A 374 29.61 13.39 -13.76
N ALA A 375 29.39 14.55 -13.14
CA ALA A 375 30.29 15.70 -13.24
C ALA A 375 31.71 15.36 -12.77
N SER A 376 31.85 14.61 -11.67
CA SER A 376 33.15 14.21 -11.13
C SER A 376 33.90 13.21 -12.04
N LEU A 377 33.20 12.42 -12.84
CA LEU A 377 33.80 11.50 -13.82
C LEU A 377 34.26 12.24 -15.08
N ASN A 378 33.43 13.14 -15.60
CA ASN A 378 33.67 13.75 -16.91
C ASN A 378 34.41 15.10 -16.87
N ASN A 379 34.35 15.83 -15.75
CA ASN A 379 34.87 17.19 -15.66
C ASN A 379 35.96 17.34 -14.60
N VAL A 380 37.15 17.76 -15.04
CA VAL A 380 38.32 17.92 -14.17
C VAL A 380 38.15 19.05 -13.15
N GLU A 381 37.31 20.05 -13.40
CA GLU A 381 37.07 21.15 -12.44
C GLU A 381 36.42 20.64 -11.15
N PHE A 382 35.53 19.64 -11.24
CA PHE A 382 34.91 18.98 -10.08
C PHE A 382 35.90 18.03 -9.35
N ARG A 383 37.02 17.66 -9.99
CA ARG A 383 38.08 16.83 -9.39
C ARG A 383 39.24 17.65 -8.79
N LYS A 384 39.29 18.96 -9.01
CA LYS A 384 40.35 19.81 -8.43
C LYS A 384 40.24 19.82 -6.91
N GLY A 385 41.38 19.62 -6.24
CA GLY A 385 41.45 19.66 -4.78
C GLY A 385 41.03 21.03 -4.21
N LEU A 386 40.38 21.02 -3.05
CA LEU A 386 40.01 22.24 -2.35
C LEU A 386 41.25 23.10 -2.03
N PRO A 387 41.12 24.44 -1.97
CA PRO A 387 42.21 25.33 -1.61
C PRO A 387 42.89 24.95 -0.29
N LEU A 388 44.23 24.96 -0.27
CA LEU A 388 45.00 24.63 0.93
C LEU A 388 44.60 25.56 2.10
N ASN A 389 44.42 24.96 3.28
CA ASN A 389 43.97 25.64 4.49
C ASN A 389 42.58 26.31 4.41
N TYR A 390 41.66 25.85 3.54
CA TYR A 390 40.32 26.45 3.42
C TYR A 390 39.55 26.58 4.74
N LEU A 391 39.75 25.65 5.69
CA LEU A 391 39.16 25.70 7.03
C LEU A 391 39.59 26.93 7.87
N LYS A 392 40.66 27.65 7.51
CA LYS A 392 41.05 28.91 8.17
C LYS A 392 40.16 30.11 7.81
N TYR A 393 39.29 29.98 6.81
CA TYR A 393 38.40 31.06 6.35
C TYR A 393 36.99 30.59 5.92
N SER A 394 36.69 29.29 6.10
CA SER A 394 35.39 28.66 5.83
C SER A 394 34.89 27.87 7.04
N GLY A 395 33.68 27.30 6.96
CA GLY A 395 33.01 26.67 8.11
C GLY A 395 32.34 27.68 9.06
N PHE A 396 31.69 27.15 10.10
CA PHE A 396 30.81 27.90 11.02
C PHE A 396 31.54 29.02 11.77
N VAL A 397 32.73 28.74 12.33
CA VAL A 397 33.55 29.71 13.08
C VAL A 397 33.95 30.92 12.21
N ASN A 398 34.07 30.74 10.90
CA ASN A 398 34.42 31.79 9.95
C ASN A 398 33.20 32.38 9.22
N ARG A 399 31.97 32.15 9.71
CA ARG A 399 30.74 32.71 9.11
C ARG A 399 30.77 34.24 9.23
N GLY A 400 30.60 34.94 8.11
CA GLY A 400 30.68 36.41 8.05
C GLY A 400 32.10 36.99 7.95
N LEU A 401 33.16 36.16 7.99
CA LEU A 401 34.54 36.62 7.81
C LEU A 401 34.73 37.25 6.41
N LYS A 402 35.07 38.55 6.37
CA LYS A 402 35.42 39.25 5.13
C LYS A 402 36.84 38.86 4.71
N SER A 403 36.96 37.99 3.71
CA SER A 403 38.24 37.53 3.18
C SER A 403 38.10 37.20 1.69
N GLU A 404 39.01 37.70 0.85
CA GLU A 404 39.03 37.38 -0.59
C GLU A 404 39.17 35.87 -0.84
N LYS A 405 39.87 35.14 0.04
CA LYS A 405 39.97 33.67 -0.07
C LYS A 405 38.62 32.98 0.18
N ARG A 406 37.81 33.50 1.10
CA ARG A 406 36.45 33.01 1.35
C ARG A 406 35.52 33.36 0.19
N LYS A 407 35.60 34.59 -0.31
CA LYS A 407 34.82 35.08 -1.45
C LYS A 407 35.08 34.23 -2.70
N SER A 408 36.35 34.07 -3.07
CA SER A 408 36.77 33.22 -4.20
C SER A 408 36.34 31.76 -4.06
N LEU A 409 36.38 31.19 -2.84
CA LEU A 409 35.87 29.83 -2.59
C LEU A 409 34.35 29.73 -2.86
N ILE A 410 33.57 30.70 -2.41
CA ILE A 410 32.11 30.74 -2.65
C ILE A 410 31.80 30.94 -4.14
N GLU A 411 32.52 31.84 -4.82
CA GLU A 411 32.38 32.09 -6.26
C GLU A 411 32.69 30.84 -7.09
N ASN A 412 33.74 30.10 -6.74
CA ASN A 412 34.08 28.83 -7.39
C ASN A 412 33.01 27.75 -7.15
N VAL A 413 32.45 27.65 -5.93
CA VAL A 413 31.35 26.71 -5.64
C VAL A 413 30.10 27.06 -6.44
N ASN A 414 29.71 28.35 -6.51
CA ASN A 414 28.57 28.79 -7.30
C ASN A 414 28.76 28.48 -8.79
N LYS A 415 29.95 28.74 -9.34
CA LYS A 415 30.29 28.38 -10.72
C LYS A 415 30.15 26.88 -10.98
N LEU A 416 30.62 26.03 -10.06
CA LEU A 416 30.47 24.57 -10.18
C LEU A 416 29.00 24.13 -10.08
N ILE A 417 28.17 24.79 -9.25
CA ILE A 417 26.72 24.54 -9.18
C ILE A 417 26.03 24.96 -10.48
N ASP A 418 26.47 26.04 -11.13
CA ASP A 418 25.96 26.43 -12.45
C ASP A 418 26.33 25.41 -13.53
N THR A 419 27.58 24.94 -13.56
CA THR A 419 28.02 23.86 -14.48
C THR A 419 27.35 22.52 -14.16
N LEU A 420 26.95 22.25 -12.91
CA LEU A 420 26.30 20.99 -12.51
C LEU A 420 24.99 20.74 -13.30
N LYS A 421 24.33 21.80 -13.78
CA LYS A 421 23.12 21.74 -14.61
C LYS A 421 23.33 20.94 -15.91
N GLU A 422 24.56 20.92 -16.44
CA GLU A 422 24.94 20.15 -17.64
C GLU A 422 24.90 18.63 -17.41
N TYR A 423 24.93 18.19 -16.14
CA TYR A 423 24.94 16.79 -15.72
C TYR A 423 23.62 16.34 -15.08
N VAL A 424 22.58 17.19 -15.10
CA VAL A 424 21.26 16.85 -14.58
C VAL A 424 20.56 15.86 -15.51
N ASN A 425 20.29 14.66 -14.98
CA ASN A 425 19.47 13.64 -15.64
C ASN A 425 18.18 13.45 -14.83
N VAL A 426 17.07 13.97 -15.36
CA VAL A 426 15.74 13.89 -14.72
C VAL A 426 15.18 12.46 -14.79
N ASP A 427 15.41 11.76 -15.90
CA ASP A 427 14.90 10.40 -16.11
C ASP A 427 15.45 9.41 -15.07
N LEU A 428 16.75 9.48 -14.77
CA LEU A 428 17.38 8.65 -13.72
C LEU A 428 16.85 8.92 -12.31
N ALA A 429 16.25 10.09 -12.06
CA ALA A 429 15.59 10.40 -10.79
C ALA A 429 14.11 9.97 -10.82
N ALA A 430 13.43 10.16 -11.95
CA ALA A 430 12.08 9.62 -12.18
C ALA A 430 12.05 8.07 -12.11
N ASP A 431 13.12 7.39 -12.54
CA ASP A 431 13.30 5.94 -12.37
C ASP A 431 13.49 5.53 -10.91
N ALA A 432 14.21 6.34 -10.12
CA ALA A 432 14.39 6.08 -8.69
C ALA A 432 13.08 6.25 -7.91
N LEU A 433 12.33 7.32 -8.19
CA LEU A 433 10.99 7.54 -7.63
C LEU A 433 9.98 6.50 -8.14
N GLY A 434 10.06 6.12 -9.43
CA GLY A 434 9.20 5.09 -10.03
C GLY A 434 9.45 3.70 -9.46
N ARG A 435 10.71 3.33 -9.18
CA ARG A 435 11.06 2.12 -8.43
C ARG A 435 10.47 2.15 -7.02
N ARG A 436 10.66 3.26 -6.29
CA ARG A 436 10.09 3.44 -4.95
C ARG A 436 8.56 3.28 -4.98
N LEU A 437 7.89 3.86 -5.98
CA LEU A 437 6.45 3.69 -6.20
C LEU A 437 6.06 2.23 -6.40
N MET A 438 6.83 1.40 -7.12
CA MET A 438 6.51 -0.02 -7.27
C MET A 438 6.50 -0.75 -5.92
N TYR A 439 7.44 -0.43 -5.02
CA TYR A 439 7.50 -1.04 -3.69
C TYR A 439 6.45 -0.47 -2.71
N ASP A 440 6.14 0.82 -2.83
CA ASP A 440 5.11 1.49 -1.99
C ASP A 440 3.66 1.16 -2.41
N SER A 441 3.45 0.78 -3.67
CA SER A 441 2.12 0.62 -4.26
C SER A 441 1.34 -0.57 -3.69
N MET A 442 0.02 -0.41 -3.62
CA MET A 442 -0.89 -1.55 -3.51
C MET A 442 -0.88 -2.40 -4.79
N PRO A 443 -1.00 -3.73 -4.69
CA PRO A 443 -1.19 -4.59 -5.86
C PRO A 443 -2.46 -4.18 -6.62
N PRO A 444 -2.44 -4.20 -7.98
CA PRO A 444 -3.58 -3.79 -8.79
C PRO A 444 -4.87 -4.53 -8.45
N PHE A 445 -5.99 -3.84 -8.61
CA PHE A 445 -7.30 -4.45 -8.56
C PHE A 445 -7.74 -4.85 -9.96
N LEU A 446 -7.97 -6.14 -10.17
CA LEU A 446 -8.51 -6.71 -11.41
C LEU A 446 -10.04 -6.81 -11.33
N SER A 447 -10.75 -6.55 -12.43
CA SER A 447 -12.13 -7.03 -12.57
C SER A 447 -12.15 -8.57 -12.59
N THR A 448 -13.32 -9.20 -12.43
CA THR A 448 -13.45 -10.66 -12.59
C THR A 448 -13.03 -11.11 -13.98
N GLU A 449 -13.44 -10.37 -15.00
CA GLU A 449 -13.13 -10.63 -16.41
C GLU A 449 -11.62 -10.52 -16.68
N GLU A 450 -10.97 -9.45 -16.19
CA GLU A 450 -9.51 -9.31 -16.32
C GLU A 450 -8.76 -10.42 -15.58
N ALA A 451 -9.22 -10.79 -14.38
CA ALA A 451 -8.58 -11.85 -13.61
C ALA A 451 -8.65 -13.21 -14.32
N ASN A 452 -9.73 -13.47 -15.05
CA ASN A 452 -9.92 -14.67 -15.88
C ASN A 452 -9.03 -14.71 -17.13
N PHE A 453 -8.35 -13.60 -17.50
CA PHE A 453 -7.42 -13.51 -18.63
C PHE A 453 -5.99 -13.14 -18.15
N THR A 454 -5.65 -13.60 -16.94
CA THR A 454 -4.33 -13.46 -16.30
C THR A 454 -3.96 -14.80 -15.65
N SER A 455 -2.68 -15.01 -15.35
CA SER A 455 -2.15 -16.15 -14.57
C SER A 455 -2.77 -16.40 -13.20
N LYS A 456 -3.65 -15.50 -12.74
CA LYS A 456 -4.42 -15.69 -11.51
C LYS A 456 -5.49 -16.76 -11.64
N TYR A 457 -6.22 -16.80 -12.77
CA TYR A 457 -7.34 -17.72 -13.01
C TYR A 457 -7.36 -18.34 -14.42
N ASP A 458 -6.47 -17.93 -15.33
CA ASP A 458 -6.16 -18.67 -16.57
C ASP A 458 -4.87 -19.48 -16.36
N GLY A 459 -4.73 -20.60 -17.08
CA GLY A 459 -3.61 -21.54 -16.88
C GLY A 459 -3.99 -23.02 -16.83
N ASP A 460 -2.95 -23.84 -16.66
CA ASP A 460 -3.03 -25.26 -16.33
C ASP A 460 -3.79 -25.49 -15.00
N PHE A 461 -4.87 -26.27 -15.02
CA PHE A 461 -5.63 -26.64 -13.81
C PHE A 461 -5.39 -28.09 -13.40
N MET A 462 -5.51 -28.38 -12.10
CA MET A 462 -5.46 -29.75 -11.55
C MET A 462 -6.88 -30.28 -11.34
N GLN A 463 -7.27 -31.32 -12.08
CA GLN A 463 -8.55 -32.02 -11.93
C GLN A 463 -8.31 -33.53 -11.78
N ASP A 464 -8.79 -34.12 -10.68
CA ASP A 464 -8.68 -35.56 -10.38
C ASP A 464 -7.27 -36.18 -10.56
N GLY A 465 -6.23 -35.40 -10.29
CA GLY A 465 -4.83 -35.82 -10.42
C GLY A 465 -4.24 -35.69 -11.83
N LYS A 466 -4.98 -35.11 -12.78
CA LYS A 466 -4.53 -34.76 -14.13
C LYS A 466 -4.40 -33.24 -14.26
N ILE A 467 -3.51 -32.81 -15.14
CA ILE A 467 -3.47 -31.43 -15.62
C ILE A 467 -4.44 -31.30 -16.80
N VAL A 468 -5.28 -30.27 -16.79
CA VAL A 468 -6.24 -29.91 -17.84
C VAL A 468 -6.07 -28.43 -18.20
N ASN A 469 -6.64 -27.98 -19.32
CA ASN A 469 -6.44 -26.62 -19.84
C ASN A 469 -4.96 -26.23 -19.98
N ARG A 470 -4.14 -27.12 -20.57
CA ARG A 470 -2.75 -26.73 -20.89
C ARG A 470 -2.80 -25.63 -21.94
N ILE A 471 -2.21 -24.49 -21.61
CA ILE A 471 -2.17 -23.30 -22.46
C ILE A 471 -0.74 -22.98 -22.89
N GLU A 472 -0.59 -22.36 -24.06
CA GLU A 472 0.68 -21.80 -24.52
C GLU A 472 0.48 -20.37 -25.05
N ILE A 473 1.47 -19.50 -24.81
CA ILE A 473 1.47 -18.13 -25.33
C ILE A 473 2.05 -18.15 -26.75
N GLY A 474 1.17 -18.10 -27.73
CA GLY A 474 1.51 -18.02 -29.16
C GLY A 474 2.02 -16.63 -29.59
N MET A 475 2.60 -16.57 -30.79
CA MET A 475 3.05 -15.30 -31.39
C MET A 475 1.88 -14.37 -31.76
N ASP A 476 0.74 -14.96 -32.09
CA ASP A 476 -0.56 -14.35 -32.36
C ASP A 476 -1.32 -13.92 -31.09
N THR A 477 -0.84 -14.31 -29.90
CA THR A 477 -1.49 -13.96 -28.64
C THR A 477 -1.45 -12.44 -28.43
N GLN A 478 -2.63 -11.85 -28.25
CA GLN A 478 -2.77 -10.42 -27.98
C GLN A 478 -2.64 -10.14 -26.48
N ILE A 479 -1.64 -9.35 -26.08
CA ILE A 479 -1.30 -9.00 -24.70
C ILE A 479 -1.36 -7.49 -24.45
N ARG A 480 -1.65 -7.10 -23.21
CA ARG A 480 -1.44 -5.73 -22.70
C ARG A 480 -0.90 -5.78 -21.27
N LEU A 481 -0.29 -4.69 -20.79
CA LEU A 481 -0.01 -4.55 -19.36
C LEU A 481 -1.32 -4.53 -18.55
N VAL A 482 -1.29 -5.10 -17.34
CA VAL A 482 -2.41 -5.07 -16.41
C VAL A 482 -2.83 -3.63 -16.10
N ARG A 483 -1.89 -2.78 -15.67
CA ARG A 483 -2.06 -1.33 -15.48
C ARG A 483 -0.81 -0.58 -15.96
N PHE A 484 -0.91 0.71 -16.26
CA PHE A 484 0.27 1.51 -16.63
C PHE A 484 1.34 1.50 -15.53
N TYR A 485 0.91 1.65 -14.27
CA TYR A 485 1.77 1.67 -13.08
C TYR A 485 1.89 0.28 -12.40
N CYS A 486 1.75 -0.83 -13.15
CA CYS A 486 2.05 -2.17 -12.60
C CYS A 486 3.56 -2.48 -12.54
N LEU A 487 4.37 -1.79 -13.37
CA LEU A 487 5.81 -1.98 -13.43
C LEU A 487 6.60 -0.68 -13.70
N ARG A 488 7.88 -0.69 -13.29
CA ARG A 488 8.89 0.29 -13.69
C ARG A 488 10.16 -0.41 -14.18
N LEU A 489 10.49 -0.20 -15.45
CA LEU A 489 11.82 -0.53 -15.98
C LEU A 489 12.85 0.47 -15.41
N VAL A 490 13.97 -0.05 -14.93
CA VAL A 490 15.16 0.71 -14.53
C VAL A 490 16.37 0.07 -15.18
N VAL A 491 17.21 0.89 -15.83
CA VAL A 491 18.47 0.45 -16.46
C VAL A 491 19.63 1.17 -15.79
N ASP A 492 20.63 0.42 -15.33
CA ASP A 492 21.83 0.94 -14.66
C ASP A 492 23.06 0.17 -15.18
N GLY A 493 23.88 0.85 -15.99
CA GLY A 493 24.97 0.23 -16.73
C GLY A 493 24.50 -0.96 -17.57
N ASP A 494 25.13 -2.12 -17.35
CA ASP A 494 24.83 -3.36 -18.07
C ASP A 494 23.63 -4.15 -17.47
N SER A 495 22.88 -3.58 -16.53
CA SER A 495 21.77 -4.25 -15.83
C SER A 495 20.43 -3.59 -16.13
N ALA A 496 19.48 -4.36 -16.69
CA ALA A 496 18.07 -3.98 -16.77
C ALA A 496 17.22 -4.76 -15.75
N LYS A 497 16.35 -4.05 -15.04
CA LYS A 497 15.41 -4.62 -14.08
C LYS A 497 14.02 -4.03 -14.25
N ILE A 498 13.01 -4.90 -14.21
CA ILE A 498 11.60 -4.54 -14.11
C ILE A 498 11.22 -4.67 -12.63
N TYR A 499 11.00 -3.55 -11.94
CA TYR A 499 10.36 -3.55 -10.63
C TYR A 499 8.85 -3.56 -10.80
N TYR A 500 8.10 -4.21 -9.92
CA TYR A 500 6.65 -4.34 -10.06
C TYR A 500 5.91 -4.42 -8.73
N SER A 501 4.59 -4.27 -8.76
CA SER A 501 3.73 -4.16 -7.58
C SER A 501 2.65 -5.25 -7.45
N THR A 502 2.50 -6.13 -8.43
CA THR A 502 1.43 -7.16 -8.47
C THR A 502 1.51 -8.20 -7.36
N GLU A 503 2.72 -8.51 -6.88
CA GLU A 503 2.98 -9.44 -5.79
C GLU A 503 3.10 -8.74 -4.41
N ASN A 504 2.93 -7.42 -4.33
CA ASN A 504 3.01 -6.70 -3.06
C ASN A 504 1.90 -7.15 -2.08
N ALA A 505 2.25 -7.28 -0.80
CA ALA A 505 1.27 -7.46 0.26
C ALA A 505 0.24 -6.31 0.30
N LYS A 506 -1.00 -6.63 0.71
CA LYS A 506 -2.05 -5.63 0.96
C LYS A 506 -1.85 -4.80 2.24
N TYR A 507 -0.70 -4.94 2.90
CA TYR A 507 -0.24 -4.08 4.00
C TYR A 507 1.16 -3.56 3.64
N TYR A 508 1.44 -2.31 4.00
CA TYR A 508 2.60 -1.56 3.52
C TYR A 508 3.93 -2.26 3.85
N HIS A 509 4.78 -2.42 2.83
CA HIS A 509 6.07 -3.15 2.88
C HIS A 509 5.97 -4.52 3.57
N GLY A 510 4.89 -5.26 3.26
CA GLY A 510 4.65 -6.56 3.85
C GLY A 510 5.45 -7.71 3.23
N GLU A 511 5.85 -7.55 1.97
CA GLU A 511 6.85 -8.36 1.27
C GLU A 511 8.11 -7.51 1.01
N GLU A 512 9.20 -8.14 0.55
CA GLU A 512 10.37 -7.41 0.02
C GLU A 512 10.09 -6.77 -1.36
N GLU A 513 11.02 -5.95 -1.85
CA GLU A 513 10.90 -5.28 -3.15
C GLU A 513 11.01 -6.28 -4.32
N GLN A 514 9.96 -6.35 -5.14
CA GLN A 514 9.86 -7.31 -6.24
C GLN A 514 10.51 -6.78 -7.52
N PHE A 515 11.33 -7.61 -8.16
CA PHE A 515 11.92 -7.32 -9.48
C PHE A 515 12.20 -8.57 -10.33
N LEU A 516 12.18 -8.38 -11.65
CA LEU A 516 12.68 -9.32 -12.65
C LEU A 516 13.91 -8.70 -13.33
N SER A 517 15.01 -9.44 -13.41
CA SER A 517 16.17 -9.06 -14.23
C SER A 517 15.96 -9.54 -15.65
N ILE A 518 16.17 -8.65 -16.63
CA ILE A 518 16.05 -8.95 -18.07
C ILE A 518 17.36 -8.63 -18.79
N ASP A 519 17.55 -9.23 -19.96
CA ASP A 519 18.63 -8.84 -20.87
C ASP A 519 18.39 -7.44 -21.46
N LEU A 520 19.47 -6.70 -21.75
CA LEU A 520 19.38 -5.36 -22.33
C LEU A 520 18.70 -5.35 -23.72
N GLY A 521 18.84 -6.42 -24.50
CA GLY A 521 18.16 -6.60 -25.78
C GLY A 521 16.63 -6.69 -25.68
N LEU A 522 16.10 -6.98 -24.48
CA LEU A 522 14.65 -7.07 -24.21
C LEU A 522 14.03 -5.74 -23.76
N VAL A 523 14.84 -4.72 -23.43
CA VAL A 523 14.37 -3.37 -23.06
C VAL A 523 13.42 -2.74 -24.11
N PRO A 524 13.63 -2.87 -25.44
CA PRO A 524 12.69 -2.38 -26.45
C PRO A 524 11.27 -2.95 -26.30
N CYS A 525 11.12 -4.21 -25.90
CA CYS A 525 9.83 -4.87 -25.71
C CYS A 525 9.04 -4.23 -24.57
N ILE A 526 9.67 -4.01 -23.41
CA ILE A 526 9.03 -3.34 -22.27
C ILE A 526 8.64 -1.90 -22.62
N LYS A 527 9.50 -1.18 -23.34
CA LYS A 527 9.20 0.17 -23.86
C LYS A 527 8.02 0.18 -24.83
N LYS A 528 7.87 -0.85 -25.67
CA LYS A 528 6.70 -1.00 -26.56
C LYS A 528 5.43 -1.27 -25.76
N LEU A 529 5.44 -2.24 -24.83
CA LEU A 529 4.30 -2.57 -23.96
C LEU A 529 3.79 -1.35 -23.17
N GLN A 530 4.69 -0.60 -22.52
CA GLN A 530 4.31 0.62 -21.79
C GLN A 530 3.74 1.73 -22.69
N ARG A 531 4.18 1.82 -23.95
CA ARG A 531 3.67 2.82 -24.92
C ARG A 531 2.36 2.40 -25.59
N MET A 532 2.06 1.10 -25.65
CA MET A 532 0.82 0.60 -26.25
C MET A 532 -0.36 0.66 -25.27
N TYR A 533 -0.11 0.50 -23.96
CA TYR A 533 -1.16 0.55 -22.92
C TYR A 533 -2.11 1.76 -23.08
N PRO A 534 -3.45 1.59 -23.00
CA PRO A 534 -4.16 0.36 -22.62
C PRO A 534 -4.39 -0.65 -23.78
N ASN A 535 -3.95 -0.32 -25.00
CA ASN A 535 -4.20 -1.16 -26.18
C ASN A 535 -3.40 -2.48 -26.11
N TYR A 536 -4.00 -3.53 -26.66
CA TYR A 536 -3.35 -4.81 -26.90
C TYR A 536 -2.33 -4.73 -28.05
N ILE A 537 -1.36 -5.65 -28.02
CA ILE A 537 -0.37 -5.89 -29.07
C ILE A 537 -0.17 -7.40 -29.20
N GLU A 538 0.05 -7.91 -30.42
CA GLU A 538 0.44 -9.31 -30.63
C GLU A 538 1.88 -9.55 -30.16
N VAL A 539 2.19 -10.75 -29.67
CA VAL A 539 3.55 -11.10 -29.24
C VAL A 539 4.54 -10.96 -30.40
N GLU A 540 4.13 -11.29 -31.63
CA GLU A 540 4.96 -11.14 -32.84
C GLU A 540 5.40 -9.69 -33.08
N ASP A 541 4.56 -8.72 -32.77
CA ASP A 541 4.80 -7.27 -32.95
C ASP A 541 5.79 -6.66 -31.93
N LEU A 542 6.30 -7.45 -30.98
CA LEU A 542 7.35 -7.00 -30.06
C LEU A 542 8.67 -6.74 -30.83
N PRO A 543 9.37 -5.60 -30.56
CA PRO A 543 10.45 -5.06 -31.40
C PRO A 543 11.82 -5.75 -31.20
N ILE A 544 11.87 -7.07 -31.35
CA ILE A 544 13.07 -7.91 -31.49
C ILE A 544 12.82 -8.99 -32.55
N GLU A 545 13.86 -9.64 -33.06
CA GLU A 545 13.71 -10.74 -34.04
C GLU A 545 13.61 -12.13 -33.38
N ASP A 546 14.19 -12.31 -32.20
CA ASP A 546 14.22 -13.60 -31.49
C ASP A 546 12.85 -13.95 -30.88
N GLY A 547 12.10 -14.80 -31.58
CA GLY A 547 10.79 -15.29 -31.13
C GLY A 547 10.83 -16.11 -29.85
N VAL A 548 11.91 -16.83 -29.55
CA VAL A 548 12.05 -17.59 -28.30
C VAL A 548 12.23 -16.63 -27.13
N ALA A 549 13.04 -15.59 -27.31
CA ALA A 549 13.23 -14.54 -26.32
C ALA A 549 11.95 -13.69 -26.10
N LYS A 550 11.12 -13.48 -27.14
CA LYS A 550 9.77 -12.90 -26.99
C LYS A 550 8.88 -13.78 -26.11
N ALA A 551 8.74 -15.05 -26.46
CA ALA A 551 7.87 -15.98 -25.74
C ALA A 551 8.26 -16.08 -24.26
N GLN A 552 9.57 -16.25 -23.96
CA GLN A 552 10.06 -16.31 -22.59
C GLN A 552 9.77 -15.01 -21.82
N LEU A 553 10.04 -13.84 -22.41
CA LEU A 553 9.75 -12.55 -21.75
C LEU A 553 8.26 -12.41 -21.44
N VAL A 554 7.39 -12.82 -22.36
CA VAL A 554 5.94 -12.71 -22.18
C VAL A 554 5.44 -13.70 -21.13
N SER A 555 5.97 -14.94 -21.10
CA SER A 555 5.69 -15.90 -20.02
C SER A 555 6.12 -15.34 -18.65
N ASP A 556 7.36 -14.84 -18.54
CA ASP A 556 7.90 -14.27 -17.31
C ASP A 556 7.05 -13.11 -16.76
N LEU A 557 6.48 -12.29 -17.66
CA LEU A 557 5.60 -11.18 -17.29
C LEU A 557 4.18 -11.66 -16.96
N TRP A 558 3.63 -12.63 -17.70
CA TRP A 558 2.31 -13.19 -17.47
C TRP A 558 2.25 -13.96 -16.15
N GLU A 559 3.25 -14.80 -15.85
CA GLU A 559 3.39 -15.53 -14.57
C GLU A 559 3.40 -14.61 -13.35
N ARG A 560 3.96 -13.41 -13.48
CA ARG A 560 3.99 -12.35 -12.44
C ARG A 560 2.71 -11.50 -12.38
N GLY A 561 1.70 -11.86 -13.17
CA GLY A 561 0.44 -11.15 -13.29
C GLY A 561 0.59 -9.73 -13.85
N LEU A 562 1.61 -9.46 -14.68
CA LEU A 562 1.85 -8.14 -15.26
C LEU A 562 1.13 -7.94 -16.61
N LEU A 563 0.60 -9.01 -17.19
CA LEU A 563 -0.11 -9.00 -18.47
C LEU A 563 -1.55 -9.50 -18.36
N VAL A 564 -2.42 -8.96 -19.21
CA VAL A 564 -3.76 -9.49 -19.52
C VAL A 564 -3.79 -9.89 -20.99
N THR A 565 -4.40 -11.03 -21.31
CA THR A 565 -4.63 -11.51 -22.69
C THR A 565 -5.99 -11.03 -23.23
N ASN A 566 -6.16 -10.98 -24.56
CA ASN A 566 -7.42 -10.55 -25.19
C ASN A 566 -8.42 -11.72 -25.27
N GLY A 567 -8.79 -12.26 -24.11
CA GLY A 567 -9.50 -13.53 -23.97
C GLY A 567 -8.63 -14.62 -23.32
N PRO A 568 -9.18 -15.83 -23.10
CA PRO A 568 -8.44 -16.94 -22.53
C PRO A 568 -7.35 -17.42 -23.49
N LEU A 569 -6.25 -17.93 -22.95
CA LEU A 569 -5.17 -18.47 -23.76
C LEU A 569 -5.61 -19.76 -24.50
N PRO A 570 -5.15 -19.97 -25.75
CA PRO A 570 -5.52 -21.14 -26.53
C PRO A 570 -4.93 -22.42 -25.91
N LEU A 571 -5.69 -23.51 -26.03
CA LEU A 571 -5.20 -24.84 -25.67
C LEU A 571 -3.97 -25.19 -26.52
N ALA A 572 -2.93 -25.71 -25.87
CA ALA A 572 -1.75 -26.22 -26.54
C ALA A 572 -2.15 -27.42 -27.43
N PHE A 573 -1.96 -27.31 -28.74
CA PHE A 573 -2.26 -28.38 -29.69
C PHE A 573 -1.28 -29.55 -29.50
N GLY A 574 -1.65 -30.52 -28.65
CA GLY A 574 -0.75 -31.60 -28.27
C GLY A 574 -1.31 -32.61 -27.27
N ASP A 575 -2.50 -33.15 -27.53
CA ASP A 575 -2.94 -34.51 -27.15
C ASP A 575 -4.28 -34.83 -27.87
N ASP A 576 -4.25 -34.84 -29.22
CA ASP A 576 -5.33 -35.40 -30.05
C ASP A 576 -5.13 -36.92 -30.19
N ASP A 577 -6.09 -37.70 -29.67
CA ASP A 577 -6.62 -39.00 -30.12
C ASP A 577 -7.06 -39.88 -28.91
N ASP A 578 -8.23 -40.51 -29.04
CA ASP A 578 -8.89 -41.41 -28.07
C ASP A 578 -9.39 -40.81 -26.73
N HIS A 579 -10.52 -40.09 -26.73
CA HIS A 579 -11.82 -40.72 -26.39
C HIS A 579 -13.04 -39.76 -26.28
N ASP A 580 -14.04 -40.10 -27.11
CA ASP A 580 -15.51 -40.04 -26.91
C ASP A 580 -16.26 -38.70 -26.76
N ASP A 581 -17.40 -38.65 -27.44
CA ASP A 581 -18.38 -37.56 -27.45
C ASP A 581 -19.09 -37.47 -26.08
N GLY A 582 -18.87 -36.38 -25.37
CA GLY A 582 -19.39 -36.15 -24.04
C GLY A 582 -19.60 -34.67 -23.76
N SER A 583 -20.76 -34.15 -24.14
CA SER A 583 -21.21 -32.80 -23.78
C SER A 583 -21.14 -32.56 -22.26
N PHE A 584 -20.25 -31.68 -21.81
CA PHE A 584 -20.21 -31.22 -20.42
C PHE A 584 -20.93 -29.88 -20.28
N GLU A 585 -22.08 -29.92 -19.60
CA GLU A 585 -22.74 -28.73 -19.09
C GLU A 585 -21.88 -28.08 -17.99
N LEU A 586 -21.79 -26.75 -18.01
CA LEU A 586 -21.23 -25.97 -16.90
C LEU A 586 -22.16 -26.10 -15.69
N VAL A 587 -21.62 -26.55 -14.56
CA VAL A 587 -22.35 -26.59 -13.28
C VAL A 587 -22.03 -25.33 -12.48
N GLU A 588 -23.09 -24.70 -11.96
CA GLU A 588 -23.15 -23.38 -11.28
C GLU A 588 -22.15 -23.16 -10.12
#